data_AF-A0AAW7Q9D6-F1
#
_entry.id   AF-A0AAW7Q9D6-F1
#
_cell.length_a   1.000
_cell.length_b   1.000
_cell.length_c   1.000
_cell.angle_alpha   90.00
_cell.angle_beta   90.00
_cell.angle_gamma   90.00
#
_symmetry.space_group_name_H-M   'P 1'
#
loop_
_entity.id
_entity.type
_entity.pdbx_description
1 polymer ?
#
loop_
_entity_poly.entity_id
_entity_poly.type
_entity_poly.pdbx_seq_one_letter_code
_entity_poly.pdbx_strand_id
1 'polypeptide(L)'
;MEYYTWILSLHIIAVLSWMAMLFYLPRLFVYHVENIDKKEFVEVVKIQEYKIYYYIGHPAMLVTIISGISMLAINPSLFQFGWMHAKITAVILLIIYSLSLAKYRKQLADDCCTKDGKFFRMYNEMPTMLAILIVTYVITKSFSIVFTILVILLFAFISYKILKPKVVKSDV
;
A
#
# COMPACT_ATOMS: atom_id res chain seq x y z
N MET A 1 -30.86 -0.88 6.61
CA MET A 1 -29.88 -1.67 7.37
C MET A 1 -29.27 -2.80 6.54
N GLU A 2 -30.07 -3.63 5.85
CA GLU A 2 -29.54 -4.73 5.02
C GLU A 2 -28.60 -4.27 3.87
N TYR A 3 -28.98 -3.24 3.11
CA TYR A 3 -28.13 -2.74 2.02
C TYR A 3 -26.76 -2.25 2.50
N TYR A 4 -26.70 -1.64 3.70
CA TYR A 4 -25.44 -1.16 4.26
C TYR A 4 -24.49 -2.32 4.59
N THR A 5 -24.99 -3.40 5.18
CA THR A 5 -24.17 -4.58 5.50
C THR A 5 -23.66 -5.28 4.24
N TRP A 6 -24.44 -5.33 3.17
CA TRP A 6 -23.98 -5.86 1.88
C TRP A 6 -22.88 -5.00 1.25
N ILE A 7 -23.04 -3.67 1.26
CA ILE A 7 -22.02 -2.75 0.76
C ILE A 7 -20.75 -2.84 1.63
N LEU A 8 -20.89 -2.95 2.95
CA LEU A 8 -19.76 -3.12 3.87
C LEU A 8 -19.00 -4.42 3.59
N SER A 9 -19.70 -5.54 3.37
CA SER A 9 -19.06 -6.81 3.01
C SER A 9 -18.28 -6.70 1.71
N LEU A 10 -18.88 -6.11 0.67
CA LEU A 10 -18.21 -5.86 -0.60
C LEU A 10 -17.00 -4.92 -0.45
N HIS A 11 -17.14 -3.87 0.38
CA HIS A 11 -16.05 -2.96 0.70
C HIS A 11 -14.87 -3.70 1.34
N ILE A 12 -15.12 -4.55 2.33
CA ILE A 12 -14.07 -5.31 3.02
C ILE A 12 -13.37 -6.27 2.04
N ILE A 13 -14.12 -7.01 1.20
CA ILE A 13 -13.55 -7.91 0.19
C ILE A 13 -12.67 -7.15 -0.81
N ALA A 14 -13.13 -5.98 -1.24
CA ALA A 14 -12.39 -5.12 -2.15
C ALA A 14 -11.11 -4.57 -1.48
N VAL A 15 -11.18 -4.13 -0.22
CA VAL A 15 -10.01 -3.68 0.55
C VAL A 15 -9.00 -4.82 0.69
N LEU A 16 -9.43 -6.04 1.02
CA LEU A 16 -8.53 -7.19 1.14
C LEU A 16 -7.81 -7.48 -0.18
N SER A 17 -8.54 -7.51 -1.28
CA SER A 17 -7.98 -7.70 -2.63
C SER A 17 -6.99 -6.59 -3.00
N TRP A 18 -7.32 -5.34 -2.66
CA TRP A 18 -6.44 -4.20 -2.92
C TRP A 18 -5.17 -4.26 -2.06
N MET A 19 -5.30 -4.56 -0.77
CA MET A 19 -4.16 -4.70 0.15
C MET A 19 -3.23 -5.85 -0.26
N ALA A 20 -3.77 -6.97 -0.76
CA ALA A 20 -2.96 -8.06 -1.28
C ALA A 20 -2.04 -7.59 -2.43
N MET A 21 -2.55 -6.76 -3.35
CA MET A 21 -1.73 -6.15 -4.38
C MET A 21 -0.67 -5.22 -3.78
N LEU A 22 -1.07 -4.34 -2.86
CA LEU A 22 -0.16 -3.34 -2.27
C LEU A 22 1.01 -3.97 -1.52
N PHE A 23 0.80 -5.11 -0.86
CA PHE A 23 1.88 -5.85 -0.17
C PHE A 23 2.77 -6.66 -1.11
N TYR A 24 2.25 -7.11 -2.25
CA TYR A 24 2.98 -8.01 -3.13
C TYR A 24 3.74 -7.28 -4.24
N LEU A 25 3.17 -6.20 -4.79
CA LEU A 25 3.72 -5.51 -5.94
C LEU A 25 5.08 -4.83 -5.67
N PRO A 26 5.32 -4.11 -4.55
CA PRO A 26 6.63 -3.55 -4.26
C PRO A 26 7.69 -4.63 -4.09
N ARG A 27 7.31 -5.80 -3.56
CA ARG A 27 8.20 -6.95 -3.42
C ARG A 27 8.59 -7.53 -4.79
N LEU A 28 7.68 -7.57 -5.75
CA LEU A 28 8.02 -7.90 -7.14
C LEU A 28 9.05 -6.93 -7.72
N PHE A 29 8.91 -5.62 -7.44
CA PHE A 29 9.89 -4.62 -7.90
C PHE A 29 11.28 -4.86 -7.34
N VAL A 30 11.41 -5.32 -6.09
CA VAL A 30 12.71 -5.75 -5.52
C VAL A 30 13.29 -6.88 -6.35
N TYR A 31 12.50 -7.92 -6.64
CA TYR A 31 12.99 -9.06 -7.42
C TYR A 31 13.35 -8.69 -8.86
N HIS A 32 12.60 -7.77 -9.47
CA HIS A 32 12.90 -7.24 -10.79
C HIS A 32 14.28 -6.57 -10.82
N VAL A 33 14.51 -5.59 -9.93
CA VAL A 33 15.76 -4.84 -9.91
C VAL A 33 16.95 -5.71 -9.53
N GLU A 34 16.79 -6.63 -8.58
CA GLU A 34 17.88 -7.50 -8.12
C GLU A 34 18.24 -8.62 -9.10
N ASN A 35 17.41 -8.89 -10.10
CA ASN A 35 17.66 -9.91 -11.12
C ASN A 35 17.65 -9.35 -12.54
N ILE A 36 17.98 -8.07 -12.70
CA ILE A 36 17.95 -7.37 -14.00
C ILE A 36 18.78 -8.07 -15.09
N ASP A 37 19.86 -8.75 -14.70
CA ASP A 37 20.73 -9.50 -15.62
C ASP A 37 20.10 -10.80 -16.16
N LYS A 38 19.04 -11.30 -15.51
CA LYS A 38 18.34 -12.55 -15.86
C LYS A 38 17.07 -12.25 -16.67
N LYS A 39 17.23 -12.03 -17.97
CA LYS A 39 16.14 -11.62 -18.89
C LYS A 39 14.87 -12.47 -18.78
N GLU A 40 15.00 -13.80 -18.85
CA GLU A 40 13.85 -14.72 -18.78
C GLU A 40 13.04 -14.57 -17.49
N PHE A 41 13.73 -14.38 -16.36
CA PHE A 41 13.08 -14.16 -15.07
C PHE A 41 12.36 -12.80 -15.02
N VAL A 42 13.02 -11.75 -15.52
CA VAL A 42 12.45 -10.39 -15.54
C VAL A 42 11.21 -10.31 -16.42
N GLU A 43 11.17 -10.99 -17.56
CA GLU A 43 9.98 -11.03 -18.42
C GLU A 43 8.77 -11.63 -17.69
N VAL A 44 8.98 -12.72 -16.95
CA VAL A 44 7.94 -13.33 -16.12
C VAL A 44 7.50 -12.38 -15.00
N VAL A 45 8.43 -11.67 -14.37
CA VAL A 45 8.12 -10.69 -13.32
C VAL A 45 7.32 -9.51 -13.89
N LYS A 46 7.70 -8.95 -15.05
CA LYS A 46 6.96 -7.87 -15.74
C LYS A 46 5.50 -8.27 -16.00
N ILE A 47 5.25 -9.52 -16.39
CA ILE A 47 3.89 -10.06 -16.57
C ILE A 47 3.12 -10.08 -15.23
N GLN A 48 3.75 -10.55 -14.14
CA GLN A 48 3.12 -10.58 -12.84
C GLN A 48 2.80 -9.18 -12.32
N GLU A 49 3.73 -8.25 -12.42
CA GLU A 49 3.55 -6.85 -12.02
C GLU A 49 2.36 -6.21 -12.75
N TYR A 50 2.25 -6.45 -14.06
CA TYR A 50 1.12 -5.95 -14.86
C TYR A 50 -0.21 -6.57 -14.43
N LYS A 51 -0.29 -7.90 -14.37
CA LYS A 51 -1.54 -8.61 -14.04
C LYS A 51 -2.02 -8.25 -12.64
N ILE A 52 -1.13 -8.23 -11.67
CA ILE A 52 -1.49 -7.93 -10.28
C ILE A 52 -1.97 -6.49 -10.13
N TYR A 53 -1.33 -5.53 -10.80
CA TYR A 53 -1.79 -4.15 -10.77
C TYR A 53 -3.13 -3.97 -11.50
N TYR A 54 -3.23 -4.37 -12.76
CA TYR A 54 -4.40 -4.03 -13.59
C TYR A 54 -5.59 -4.97 -13.44
N TYR A 55 -5.37 -6.26 -13.16
CA TYR A 55 -6.47 -7.23 -13.08
C TYR A 55 -6.99 -7.41 -11.65
N ILE A 56 -6.15 -7.16 -10.64
CA ILE A 56 -6.53 -7.35 -9.23
C ILE A 56 -6.58 -6.00 -8.51
N GLY A 57 -5.44 -5.32 -8.38
CA GLY A 57 -5.30 -4.17 -7.49
C GLY A 57 -6.12 -2.94 -7.90
N HIS A 58 -6.04 -2.52 -9.17
CA HIS A 58 -6.69 -1.32 -9.65
C HIS A 58 -8.23 -1.43 -9.65
N PRO A 59 -8.84 -2.53 -10.13
CA PRO A 59 -10.28 -2.75 -9.98
C PRO A 59 -10.70 -2.79 -8.49
N ALA A 60 -9.95 -3.49 -7.64
CA ALA A 60 -10.24 -3.58 -6.22
C ALA A 60 -10.16 -2.21 -5.51
N MET A 61 -9.20 -1.37 -5.88
CA MET A 61 -9.09 0.02 -5.41
C MET A 61 -10.34 0.83 -5.78
N LEU A 62 -10.77 0.77 -7.05
CA LEU A 62 -11.96 1.50 -7.51
C LEU A 62 -13.22 1.04 -6.75
N VAL A 63 -13.41 -0.27 -6.61
CA VAL A 63 -14.54 -0.84 -5.86
C VAL A 63 -14.48 -0.41 -4.39
N THR A 64 -13.30 -0.39 -3.77
CA THR A 64 -13.08 0.10 -2.40
C THR A 64 -13.50 1.56 -2.24
N ILE A 65 -13.09 2.42 -3.17
CA ILE A 65 -13.41 3.85 -3.15
C ILE A 65 -14.91 4.06 -3.32
N ILE A 66 -15.51 3.46 -4.35
CA ILE A 66 -16.94 3.60 -4.65
C ILE A 66 -17.78 3.09 -3.47
N SER A 67 -17.49 1.90 -2.96
CA SER A 67 -18.23 1.34 -1.82
C SER A 67 -18.04 2.17 -0.54
N GLY A 68 -16.84 2.71 -0.29
CA GLY A 68 -16.57 3.59 0.84
C GLY A 68 -17.34 4.90 0.77
N ILE A 69 -17.38 5.53 -0.41
CA ILE A 69 -18.19 6.74 -0.66
C ILE A 69 -19.67 6.44 -0.48
N SER A 70 -20.17 5.34 -1.05
CA SER A 70 -21.58 4.92 -0.90
C SER A 70 -21.97 4.72 0.57
N MET A 71 -21.10 4.11 1.38
CA MET A 71 -21.36 3.96 2.83
C MET A 71 -21.42 5.30 3.55
N LEU A 72 -20.55 6.26 3.20
CA LEU A 72 -20.58 7.61 3.76
C LEU A 72 -21.81 8.39 3.33
N ALA A 73 -22.29 8.20 2.10
CA ALA A 73 -23.53 8.83 1.62
C ALA A 73 -24.77 8.26 2.34
N ILE A 74 -24.78 6.96 2.65
CA ILE A 74 -25.87 6.31 3.40
C ILE A 74 -25.85 6.73 4.88
N ASN A 75 -24.67 6.96 5.45
CA ASN A 75 -24.54 7.40 6.84
C ASN A 75 -23.63 8.65 6.99
N PRO A 76 -24.15 9.84 6.65
CA PRO A 76 -23.36 11.09 6.71
C PRO A 76 -22.91 11.47 8.12
N SER A 77 -23.59 10.98 9.17
CA SER A 77 -23.22 11.23 10.56
C SER A 77 -21.79 10.77 10.89
N LEU A 78 -21.24 9.84 10.09
CA LEU A 78 -19.87 9.37 10.21
C LEU A 78 -18.82 10.50 10.10
N PHE A 79 -19.12 11.57 9.37
CA PHE A 79 -18.24 12.72 9.29
C PHE A 79 -18.14 13.51 10.60
N GLN A 80 -19.06 13.34 11.55
CA GLN A 80 -18.97 14.03 12.83
C GLN A 80 -17.84 13.47 13.71
N PHE A 81 -17.29 12.29 13.37
CA PHE A 81 -16.25 11.65 14.16
C PHE A 81 -14.85 11.93 13.61
N GLY A 82 -13.93 12.36 14.48
CA GLY A 82 -12.55 12.68 14.12
C GLY A 82 -11.77 11.49 13.53
N TRP A 83 -12.04 10.27 13.98
CA TRP A 83 -11.42 9.05 13.44
C TRP A 83 -11.76 8.81 11.96
N MET A 84 -12.93 9.27 11.50
CA MET A 84 -13.32 9.12 10.11
C MET A 84 -12.47 10.00 9.20
N HIS A 85 -12.21 11.24 9.60
CA HIS A 85 -11.30 12.14 8.89
C HIS A 85 -9.89 11.54 8.82
N ALA A 86 -9.37 11.06 9.95
CA ALA A 86 -8.05 10.43 10.00
C ALA A 86 -7.96 9.19 9.09
N LYS A 87 -9.01 8.35 9.08
CA LYS A 87 -9.12 7.20 8.17
C LYS A 87 -9.12 7.64 6.71
N ILE A 88 -9.93 8.62 6.34
CA ILE A 88 -10.03 9.12 4.96
C ILE A 88 -8.68 9.68 4.50
N THR A 89 -7.98 10.45 5.35
CA THR A 89 -6.62 10.93 5.05
C THR A 89 -5.66 9.77 4.80
N ALA A 90 -5.67 8.73 5.64
CA ALA A 90 -4.82 7.56 5.44
C ALA A 90 -5.16 6.79 4.15
N VAL A 91 -6.45 6.67 3.80
CA VAL A 91 -6.89 6.06 2.54
C VAL A 91 -6.44 6.89 1.33
N ILE A 92 -6.52 8.22 1.39
CA ILE A 92 -6.03 9.10 0.31
C ILE A 92 -4.53 8.89 0.09
N LEU A 93 -3.74 8.82 1.17
CA LEU A 93 -2.31 8.50 1.08
C LEU A 93 -2.08 7.11 0.46
N LEU A 94 -2.92 6.13 0.80
CA LEU A 94 -2.86 4.79 0.21
C LEU A 94 -3.20 4.78 -1.28
N ILE A 95 -4.14 5.62 -1.73
CA ILE A 95 -4.47 5.80 -3.15
C ILE A 95 -3.28 6.41 -3.89
N ILE A 96 -2.70 7.49 -3.36
CA ILE A 96 -1.50 8.14 -3.94
C ILE A 96 -0.37 7.10 -4.05
N TYR A 97 -0.17 6.31 -3.00
CA TYR A 97 0.79 5.21 -3.02
C TYR A 97 0.47 4.16 -4.09
N SER A 98 -0.78 3.69 -4.20
CA SER A 98 -1.21 2.74 -5.23
C SER A 98 -0.91 3.27 -6.65
N LEU A 99 -1.23 4.54 -6.92
CA LEU A 99 -0.97 5.18 -8.21
C LEU A 99 0.53 5.31 -8.50
N SER A 100 1.35 5.57 -7.47
CA SER A 100 2.80 5.61 -7.61
C SER A 100 3.39 4.24 -7.99
N LEU A 101 2.79 3.12 -7.55
CA LEU A 101 3.21 1.79 -7.98
C LEU A 101 2.99 1.59 -9.48
N ALA A 102 1.90 2.15 -10.03
CA ALA A 102 1.66 2.14 -11.47
C ALA A 102 2.80 2.84 -12.23
N LYS A 103 3.28 3.97 -11.70
CA LYS A 103 4.41 4.72 -12.25
C LYS A 103 5.70 3.91 -12.21
N TYR A 104 6.04 3.32 -11.05
CA TYR A 104 7.25 2.51 -10.92
C TYR A 104 7.20 1.25 -11.79
N ARG A 105 6.06 0.56 -11.84
CA ARG A 105 5.82 -0.56 -12.77
C ARG A 105 6.11 -0.16 -14.20
N LYS A 106 5.59 0.99 -14.66
CA LYS A 106 5.84 1.47 -16.02
C LYS A 106 7.34 1.74 -16.24
N GLN A 107 8.01 2.42 -15.31
CA GLN A 107 9.44 2.68 -15.41
C GLN A 107 10.30 1.40 -15.44
N LEU A 108 9.90 0.38 -14.67
CA LEU A 108 10.55 -0.93 -14.66
C LEU A 108 10.28 -1.70 -15.95
N ALA A 109 9.06 -1.63 -16.49
CA ALA A 109 8.74 -2.23 -17.79
C ALA A 109 9.56 -1.60 -18.93
N ASP A 110 9.73 -0.28 -18.89
CA ASP A 110 10.47 0.52 -19.87
C ASP A 110 12.00 0.56 -19.60
N ASP A 111 12.50 -0.23 -18.64
CA ASP A 111 13.92 -0.35 -18.27
C ASP A 111 14.61 0.99 -17.93
N CYS A 112 13.85 2.01 -17.51
CA CYS A 112 14.32 3.36 -17.18
C CYS A 112 14.28 3.68 -15.67
N CYS A 113 13.95 2.69 -14.83
CA CYS A 113 13.85 2.88 -13.40
C CYS A 113 15.24 3.04 -12.76
N THR A 114 15.47 4.16 -12.07
CA THR A 114 16.74 4.46 -11.37
C THR A 114 16.74 4.06 -9.89
N LYS A 115 15.69 3.37 -9.43
CA LYS A 115 15.53 2.97 -8.02
C LYS A 115 16.13 1.59 -7.78
N ASP A 116 16.80 1.44 -6.64
CA ASP A 116 17.46 0.19 -6.26
C ASP A 116 16.54 -0.74 -5.44
N GLY A 117 16.97 -1.98 -5.23
CA GLY A 117 16.21 -2.95 -4.43
C GLY A 117 16.02 -2.52 -2.96
N LYS A 118 16.92 -1.71 -2.39
CA LYS A 118 16.75 -1.17 -1.03
C LYS A 118 15.61 -0.15 -0.96
N PHE A 119 15.50 0.73 -1.96
CA PHE A 119 14.39 1.65 -2.08
C PHE A 119 13.06 0.88 -2.12
N PHE A 120 12.93 -0.14 -2.97
CA PHE A 120 11.68 -0.91 -3.08
C PHE A 120 11.38 -1.73 -1.82
N ARG A 121 12.39 -2.23 -1.09
CA ARG A 121 12.20 -2.84 0.24
C ARG A 121 11.62 -1.86 1.25
N MET A 122 12.18 -0.65 1.33
CA MET A 122 11.62 0.40 2.19
C MET A 122 10.21 0.79 1.74
N TYR A 123 10.01 0.89 0.43
CA TYR A 123 8.72 1.22 -0.17
C TYR A 123 7.63 0.21 0.17
N ASN A 124 8.00 -1.06 0.36
CA ASN A 124 7.11 -2.15 0.76
C ASN A 124 6.54 -2.00 2.18
N GLU A 125 7.15 -1.17 3.03
CA GLU A 125 6.67 -0.96 4.40
C GLU A 125 5.53 0.07 4.50
N MET A 126 5.39 0.93 3.48
CA MET A 126 4.37 1.99 3.46
C MET A 126 2.93 1.47 3.54
N PRO A 127 2.51 0.41 2.80
CA PRO A 127 1.17 -0.16 2.92
C PRO A 127 0.89 -0.69 4.33
N THR A 128 1.90 -1.31 4.96
CA THR A 128 1.75 -1.89 6.30
C THR A 128 1.53 -0.81 7.34
N MET A 129 2.31 0.27 7.27
CA MET A 129 2.12 1.45 8.13
C MET A 129 0.70 2.01 8.02
N LEU A 130 0.24 2.25 6.79
CA LEU A 130 -1.09 2.81 6.54
C LEU A 130 -2.20 1.85 6.96
N ALA A 131 -2.04 0.54 6.72
CA ALA A 131 -3.01 -0.47 7.14
C ALA A 131 -3.20 -0.49 8.66
N ILE A 132 -2.11 -0.43 9.43
CA ILE A 132 -2.17 -0.36 10.90
C ILE A 132 -2.99 0.86 11.34
N LEU A 133 -2.69 2.04 10.79
CA LEU A 133 -3.43 3.26 11.13
C LEU A 133 -4.92 3.14 10.78
N ILE A 134 -5.24 2.70 9.55
CA ILE A 134 -6.62 2.57 9.06
C ILE A 134 -7.41 1.60 9.94
N VAL A 135 -6.87 0.40 10.20
CA VAL A 135 -7.55 -0.63 10.99
C VAL A 135 -7.74 -0.16 12.43
N THR A 136 -6.71 0.42 13.06
CA THR A 136 -6.83 0.91 14.43
C THR A 136 -7.88 2.01 14.55
N TYR A 137 -7.93 3.00 13.64
CA TYR A 137 -8.94 4.05 13.70
C TYR A 137 -10.36 3.51 13.53
N VAL A 138 -10.55 2.52 12.65
CA VAL A 138 -11.87 1.91 12.41
C VAL A 138 -12.34 1.09 13.61
N ILE A 139 -11.45 0.28 14.21
CA ILE A 139 -11.80 -0.62 15.31
C ILE A 139 -11.98 0.13 16.62
N THR A 140 -11.07 1.05 16.94
CA THR A 140 -11.16 1.84 18.18
C THR A 140 -12.19 2.96 18.09
N LYS A 141 -12.62 3.33 16.86
CA LYS A 141 -13.46 4.49 16.57
C LYS A 141 -12.92 5.77 17.23
N SER A 142 -11.60 5.88 17.28
CA SER A 142 -10.90 6.97 17.95
C SER A 142 -9.65 7.37 17.16
N PHE A 143 -9.29 8.63 17.27
CA PHE A 143 -8.06 9.17 16.70
C PHE A 143 -7.11 9.56 17.83
N SER A 144 -5.95 8.90 17.90
CA SER A 144 -4.91 9.19 18.88
C SER A 144 -3.65 9.65 18.16
N ILE A 145 -3.33 10.94 18.33
CA ILE A 145 -2.12 11.56 17.74
C ILE A 145 -0.86 10.84 18.22
N VAL A 146 -0.81 10.49 19.52
CA VAL A 146 0.33 9.77 20.11
C VAL A 146 0.53 8.42 19.40
N PHE A 147 -0.55 7.66 19.20
CA PHE A 147 -0.47 6.40 18.48
C PHE A 147 0.01 6.60 17.04
N THR A 148 -0.52 7.60 16.33
CA THR A 148 -0.11 7.92 14.96
C THR A 148 1.38 8.24 14.88
N ILE A 149 1.90 9.08 15.78
CA ILE A 149 3.31 9.46 15.83
C ILE A 149 4.18 8.24 16.13
N LEU A 150 3.79 7.40 17.10
CA LEU A 150 4.53 6.19 17.44
C LEU A 150 4.65 5.23 16.24
N VAL A 151 3.57 5.03 15.50
CA VAL A 151 3.58 4.20 14.29
C VAL A 151 4.49 4.82 13.22
N ILE A 152 4.39 6.13 12.97
CA ILE A 152 5.25 6.81 11.99
C ILE A 152 6.73 6.69 12.39
N LEU A 153 7.07 6.90 13.66
CA LEU A 153 8.45 6.78 14.15
C LEU A 153 8.98 5.35 14.04
N LEU A 154 8.14 4.35 14.35
CA LEU A 154 8.49 2.94 14.17
C LEU A 154 8.83 2.63 12.71
N PHE A 155 7.97 3.03 11.77
CA PHE A 155 8.18 2.78 10.34
C PHE A 155 9.31 3.62 9.76
N ALA A 156 9.53 4.83 10.26
CA ALA A 156 10.71 5.63 9.92
C ALA A 156 12.00 4.94 10.38
N PHE A 157 12.03 4.36 11.59
CA PHE A 157 13.17 3.59 12.10
C PHE A 157 13.43 2.33 11.27
N ILE A 158 12.38 1.57 10.93
CA ILE A 158 12.48 0.40 10.05
C ILE A 158 13.04 0.81 8.69
N SER A 159 12.51 1.89 8.10
CA SER A 159 12.95 2.42 6.81
C SER A 159 14.42 2.85 6.84
N TYR A 160 14.84 3.53 7.91
CA TYR A 160 16.24 3.90 8.14
C TYR A 160 17.15 2.66 8.21
N LYS A 161 16.74 1.62 8.93
CA LYS A 161 17.50 0.36 9.03
C LYS A 161 17.64 -0.36 7.69
N ILE A 162 16.60 -0.35 6.85
CA ILE A 162 16.63 -0.94 5.51
C ILE A 162 17.57 -0.17 4.57
N LEU A 163 17.53 1.16 4.63
CA LEU A 163 18.35 2.02 3.76
C LEU A 163 19.82 2.07 4.18
N LYS A 164 20.12 1.83 5.47
CA LYS A 164 21.50 1.87 5.97
C LYS A 164 22.37 0.85 5.23
N PRO A 165 23.48 1.27 4.60
CA PRO A 165 24.40 0.34 3.95
C PRO A 165 24.99 -0.62 4.98
N LYS A 166 25.08 -1.91 4.63
CA LYS A 166 25.83 -2.88 5.44
C LYS A 166 27.29 -2.41 5.47
N VAL A 167 27.80 -2.10 6.66
CA VAL A 167 29.22 -1.84 6.85
C VAL A 167 29.94 -3.15 6.52
N VAL A 168 30.72 -3.15 5.44
CA VAL A 168 31.62 -4.26 5.12
C VAL A 168 32.68 -4.25 6.21
N LYS A 169 32.65 -5.24 7.11
CA LYS A 169 33.82 -5.51 7.93
C LYS A 169 34.91 -5.98 6.97
N SER A 170 35.94 -5.18 6.80
CA SER A 170 37.19 -5.64 6.20
C SER A 170 37.78 -6.63 7.19
N ASP A 171 37.64 -7.93 6.90
CA ASP A 171 38.42 -8.95 7.58
C ASP A 171 39.88 -8.72 7.15
N VAL A 172 40.67 -8.16 8.08
CA VAL A 172 42.14 -8.01 8.00
C VAL A 172 42.77 -9.25 8.62
#